data_AF-A0A2G8KDB1-F1
#
_entry.id   AF-A0A2G8KDB1-F1
#
_cell.length_a   1.000
_cell.length_b   1.000
_cell.length_c   1.000
_cell.angle_alpha   90.00
_cell.angle_beta   90.00
_cell.angle_gamma   90.00
#
_symmetry.space_group_name_H-M   'P 1'
#
loop_
_entity.id
_entity.type
_entity.pdbx_description
1 polymer ?
#
loop_
_entity_poly.entity_id
_entity_poly.type
_entity_poly.pdbx_seq_one_letter_code
_entity_poly.pdbx_strand_id
1 'polypeptide(L)'
;MAAPDALTPLVEDEDVPKDQQEGKETEVIDENKAETDLEWGFSVAELYPLALTFFKEKEGKAFHISYQVKNRLVAYTRQINFGKYNPDQSPPVGYFDVVGNDRRREWQQLGDKSKESCMQSFCHLLDAECGKLKPYVEAHRREKEELERKRREEEERLRREAEELERQRKEEEARRLEEEKRRTEEQQRLQYKEAIYQHLLPQVQPLAAQQYPNNPEQGLCAGSVCRVCVQCLCRVWQGLCAGSVCRVCGRVCVQGLRAGSACRVCVQGVADGVDGLAQNFQNIQLGDLPVNGTSNPLHNGPTQGPDGAVNGNDENLPDIAKASSWTHADITKFKSQLAKDSESVIKVGHGETVTVRVPTHNEGKYIFWEFATDYYDIGFGLYFEWSESASNAISVHVSDSSEDEEDFKDDEEGGDPERGSKNDGPPLDEVIAIYRRDCHQEVYAGCHKYPGRGVYSSEI
;
A
#
# COMPACT_ATOMS: atom_id res chain seq x y z
N MET A 1 4.95 -43.10 54.59
CA MET A 1 4.32 -43.82 55.72
C MET A 1 3.49 -42.79 56.47
N ALA A 2 2.17 -42.84 56.55
CA ALA A 2 1.20 -43.88 56.25
C ALA A 2 -0.15 -43.19 55.96
N ALA A 3 -0.96 -43.79 55.08
CA ALA A 3 -2.43 -43.67 55.16
C ALA A 3 -2.92 -44.54 56.35
N PRO A 4 -4.15 -44.35 56.83
CA PRO A 4 -5.19 -45.25 56.30
C PRO A 4 -6.61 -44.70 56.20
N ASP A 5 -7.33 -45.36 55.29
CA ASP A 5 -8.77 -45.46 55.05
C ASP A 5 -9.69 -45.48 56.28
N ALA A 6 -10.96 -45.07 56.10
CA ALA A 6 -12.06 -46.02 55.94
C ALA A 6 -13.48 -45.41 55.96
N LEU A 7 -14.37 -46.07 55.20
CA LEU A 7 -15.83 -46.26 55.38
C LEU A 7 -16.82 -45.31 54.68
N THR A 8 -17.35 -45.82 53.56
CA THR A 8 -18.72 -45.65 53.02
C THR A 8 -19.77 -46.32 53.94
N PRO A 9 -21.07 -45.88 53.93
CA PRO A 9 -22.04 -46.52 53.03
C PRO A 9 -23.17 -45.64 52.46
N LEU A 10 -23.77 -46.21 51.41
CA LEU A 10 -24.93 -45.84 50.57
C LEU A 10 -26.22 -45.50 51.33
N VAL A 11 -27.00 -44.52 50.81
CA VAL A 11 -28.45 -44.65 50.53
C VAL A 11 -28.80 -43.73 49.34
N GLU A 12 -29.51 -44.30 48.37
CA GLU A 12 -30.06 -43.70 47.15
C GLU A 12 -31.35 -42.92 47.47
N ASP A 13 -31.62 -41.83 46.73
CA ASP A 13 -32.94 -41.57 46.13
C ASP A 13 -32.86 -40.35 45.20
N GLU A 14 -33.05 -40.64 43.91
CA GLU A 14 -33.88 -39.92 42.92
C GLU A 14 -34.01 -38.39 43.05
N ASP A 15 -33.36 -37.65 42.13
CA ASP A 15 -34.06 -36.62 41.36
C ASP A 15 -33.33 -36.32 40.04
N VAL A 16 -34.09 -36.45 38.96
CA VAL A 16 -33.69 -36.43 37.54
C VAL A 16 -33.33 -35.01 37.08
N PRO A 17 -32.13 -34.76 36.50
CA PRO A 17 -31.84 -33.49 35.85
C PRO A 17 -32.40 -33.46 34.43
N LYS A 18 -33.10 -32.36 34.10
CA LYS A 18 -33.59 -32.02 32.76
C LYS A 18 -32.47 -32.11 31.71
N ASP A 19 -32.74 -32.95 30.72
CA ASP A 19 -32.03 -33.10 29.46
C ASP A 19 -31.70 -31.74 28.84
N GLN A 20 -30.40 -31.41 28.79
CA GLN A 20 -29.86 -30.51 27.79
C GLN A 20 -29.60 -31.37 26.56
N GLN A 21 -30.60 -31.45 25.69
CA GLN A 21 -30.36 -31.90 24.31
C GLN A 21 -29.57 -30.79 23.62
N GLU A 22 -28.24 -30.91 23.67
CA GLU A 22 -27.37 -30.41 22.61
C GLU A 22 -27.87 -31.03 21.31
N GLY A 23 -28.64 -30.24 20.56
CA GLY A 23 -28.92 -30.51 19.17
C GLY A 23 -27.60 -30.54 18.41
N LYS A 24 -27.04 -31.74 18.24
CA LYS A 24 -26.26 -32.05 17.06
C LYS A 24 -27.17 -31.81 15.87
N GLU A 25 -27.15 -30.58 15.34
CA GLU A 25 -27.45 -30.34 13.94
C GLU A 25 -26.53 -31.28 13.18
N THR A 26 -27.09 -32.43 12.82
CA THR A 26 -26.48 -33.32 11.88
C THR A 26 -26.60 -32.54 10.59
N GLU A 27 -25.52 -31.92 10.14
CA GLU A 27 -25.44 -31.40 8.78
C GLU A 27 -25.85 -32.55 7.87
N VAL A 28 -27.09 -32.50 7.38
CA VAL A 28 -27.51 -33.31 6.26
C VAL A 28 -26.70 -32.75 5.11
N ILE A 29 -25.53 -33.34 4.88
CA ILE A 29 -24.81 -33.16 3.63
C ILE A 29 -25.78 -33.67 2.57
N ASP A 30 -26.44 -32.75 1.86
CA ASP A 30 -27.24 -33.07 0.70
C ASP A 30 -26.33 -33.88 -0.23
N GLU A 31 -26.65 -35.16 -0.42
CA GLU A 31 -25.83 -36.08 -1.22
C GLU A 31 -25.58 -35.51 -2.63
N ASN A 32 -26.51 -34.67 -3.13
CA ASN A 32 -26.38 -33.97 -4.40
C ASN A 32 -25.38 -32.80 -4.38
N LYS A 33 -25.17 -32.17 -3.21
CA LYS A 33 -24.21 -31.08 -3.01
C LYS A 33 -22.77 -31.60 -2.97
N ALA A 34 -22.55 -32.73 -2.29
CA ALA A 34 -21.25 -33.38 -2.28
C ALA A 34 -20.87 -33.97 -3.66
N GLU A 35 -21.84 -34.50 -4.40
CA GLU A 35 -21.62 -35.06 -5.74
C GLU A 35 -21.25 -33.99 -6.79
N THR A 36 -21.89 -32.82 -6.72
CA THR A 36 -21.58 -31.70 -7.63
C THR A 36 -20.23 -31.05 -7.34
N ASP A 37 -19.90 -30.87 -6.07
CA ASP A 37 -18.58 -30.35 -5.64
C ASP A 37 -17.46 -31.31 -6.08
N LEU A 38 -17.71 -32.63 -6.09
CA LEU A 38 -16.75 -33.63 -6.54
C LEU A 38 -16.59 -33.67 -8.07
N GLU A 39 -17.69 -33.49 -8.82
CA GLU A 39 -17.67 -33.53 -10.28
C GLU A 39 -17.00 -32.28 -10.88
N TRP A 40 -17.24 -31.10 -10.32
CA TRP A 40 -16.83 -29.82 -10.90
C TRP A 40 -15.69 -29.13 -10.13
N GLY A 41 -15.46 -29.50 -8.87
CA GLY A 41 -14.45 -28.88 -8.00
C GLY A 41 -14.80 -27.47 -7.52
N PHE A 42 -16.05 -27.04 -7.72
CA PHE A 42 -16.61 -25.77 -7.26
C PHE A 42 -17.97 -26.03 -6.65
N SER A 43 -18.36 -25.21 -5.68
CA SER A 43 -19.73 -25.20 -5.21
C SER A 43 -20.68 -24.78 -6.33
N VAL A 44 -21.93 -25.26 -6.32
CA VAL A 44 -22.95 -24.88 -7.31
C VAL A 44 -23.11 -23.35 -7.42
N ALA A 45 -22.94 -22.64 -6.30
CA ALA A 45 -22.99 -21.17 -6.23
C ALA A 45 -21.81 -20.49 -6.94
N GLU A 46 -20.63 -21.11 -6.97
CA GLU A 46 -19.45 -20.61 -7.69
C GLU A 46 -19.42 -21.07 -9.16
N LEU A 47 -19.95 -22.28 -9.43
CA LEU A 47 -20.01 -22.86 -10.77
C LEU A 47 -20.98 -22.10 -11.67
N TYR A 48 -22.15 -21.71 -11.15
CA TYR A 48 -23.17 -21.04 -11.94
C TYR A 48 -22.70 -19.73 -12.59
N PRO A 49 -22.03 -18.79 -11.87
CA PRO A 49 -21.46 -17.59 -12.49
C PRO A 49 -20.46 -17.90 -13.61
N LEU A 50 -19.60 -18.90 -13.42
CA LEU A 50 -18.64 -19.34 -14.44
C LEU A 50 -19.35 -19.92 -15.66
N ALA A 51 -20.38 -20.73 -15.44
CA ALA A 51 -21.22 -21.31 -16.49
C ALA A 51 -22.03 -20.24 -17.25
N LEU A 52 -22.54 -19.23 -16.53
CA LEU A 52 -23.26 -18.11 -17.13
C LEU A 52 -22.33 -17.26 -18.00
N THR A 53 -21.13 -16.94 -17.50
CA THR A 53 -20.09 -16.23 -18.26
C THR A 53 -19.71 -17.02 -19.52
N PHE A 54 -19.47 -18.32 -19.37
CA PHE A 54 -19.20 -19.21 -20.50
C PHE A 54 -20.36 -19.22 -21.52
N PHE A 55 -21.61 -19.31 -21.06
CA PHE A 55 -22.78 -19.27 -21.93
C PHE A 55 -22.83 -17.95 -22.72
N LYS A 56 -22.68 -16.80 -22.06
CA LYS A 56 -22.69 -15.47 -22.70
C LYS A 56 -21.57 -15.32 -23.73
N GLU A 57 -20.34 -15.67 -23.36
CA GLU A 57 -19.17 -15.45 -24.24
C GLU A 57 -19.12 -16.40 -25.43
N LYS A 58 -19.54 -17.66 -25.23
CA LYS A 58 -19.25 -18.75 -26.18
C LYS A 58 -20.47 -19.13 -27.01
N GLU A 59 -21.68 -18.78 -26.60
CA GLU A 59 -22.87 -18.89 -27.46
C GLU A 59 -22.70 -17.99 -28.69
N GLY A 60 -22.97 -18.52 -29.88
CA GLY A 60 -22.83 -17.76 -31.13
C GLY A 60 -21.40 -17.71 -31.68
N LYS A 61 -20.38 -17.88 -30.83
CA LYS A 61 -18.96 -17.89 -31.23
C LYS A 61 -18.39 -19.31 -31.34
N ALA A 62 -18.51 -20.12 -30.28
CA ALA A 62 -17.87 -21.44 -30.18
C ALA A 62 -18.86 -22.62 -30.27
N PHE A 63 -20.15 -22.37 -30.01
CA PHE A 63 -21.25 -23.32 -30.20
C PHE A 63 -22.59 -22.58 -30.38
N HIS A 64 -23.61 -23.31 -30.83
CA HIS A 64 -24.97 -22.80 -30.97
C HIS A 64 -25.92 -23.72 -30.20
N ILE A 65 -26.79 -23.11 -29.40
CA ILE A 65 -27.80 -23.83 -28.63
C ILE A 65 -29.14 -23.74 -29.37
N SER A 66 -29.94 -24.80 -29.30
CA SER A 66 -31.29 -24.77 -29.86
C SER A 66 -32.15 -23.70 -29.18
N TYR A 67 -33.10 -23.11 -29.91
CA TYR A 67 -34.01 -22.09 -29.38
C TYR A 67 -34.75 -22.57 -28.12
N GLN A 68 -35.16 -23.84 -28.08
CA GLN A 68 -35.85 -24.42 -26.92
C GLN A 68 -34.94 -24.50 -25.69
N VAL A 69 -33.69 -24.94 -25.87
CA VAL A 69 -32.74 -25.04 -24.76
C VAL A 69 -32.30 -23.65 -24.29
N LYS A 70 -32.14 -22.69 -25.20
CA LYS A 70 -31.90 -21.29 -24.85
C LYS A 70 -33.02 -20.73 -23.97
N ASN A 71 -34.29 -20.97 -24.32
CA ASN A 71 -35.41 -20.51 -23.50
C ASN A 71 -35.42 -21.16 -22.11
N ARG A 72 -35.01 -22.43 -21.97
CA ARG A 72 -34.84 -23.10 -20.66
C ARG A 72 -33.73 -22.50 -19.83
N LEU A 73 -32.56 -22.23 -20.43
CA LEU A 73 -31.44 -21.58 -19.74
C LEU A 73 -31.83 -20.19 -19.22
N VAL A 74 -32.55 -19.41 -20.04
CA VAL A 74 -33.10 -18.11 -19.64
C VAL A 74 -34.14 -18.26 -18.52
N ALA A 75 -35.00 -19.28 -18.58
CA ALA A 75 -35.96 -19.55 -17.52
C ALA A 75 -35.26 -19.86 -16.18
N TYR A 76 -34.20 -20.68 -16.17
CA TYR A 76 -33.41 -20.94 -14.97
C TYR A 76 -32.79 -19.66 -14.41
N THR A 77 -32.19 -18.84 -15.27
CA THR A 77 -31.60 -17.54 -14.89
C THR A 77 -32.64 -16.65 -14.20
N ARG A 78 -33.87 -16.59 -14.74
CA ARG A 78 -34.98 -15.85 -14.13
C ARG A 78 -35.40 -16.42 -12.78
N GLN A 79 -35.54 -17.73 -12.66
CA GLN A 79 -35.90 -18.36 -11.37
C GLN A 79 -34.81 -18.15 -10.31
N ILE A 80 -33.54 -18.11 -10.70
CA ILE A 80 -32.40 -17.88 -9.79
C ILE A 80 -32.41 -16.46 -9.22
N ASN A 81 -32.83 -15.49 -10.03
CA ASN A 81 -32.82 -14.06 -9.67
C ASN A 81 -34.14 -13.60 -9.02
N PHE A 82 -35.29 -13.96 -9.61
CA PHE A 82 -36.63 -13.50 -9.16
C PHE A 82 -37.38 -14.54 -8.34
N GLY A 83 -36.87 -15.77 -8.25
CA GLY A 83 -37.64 -16.88 -7.71
C GLY A 83 -38.80 -17.29 -8.62
N LYS A 84 -39.83 -17.85 -8.01
CA LYS A 84 -41.01 -18.38 -8.70
C LYS A 84 -41.68 -17.32 -9.56
N TYR A 85 -42.12 -17.72 -10.76
CA TYR A 85 -42.92 -16.85 -11.62
C TYR A 85 -44.19 -16.34 -10.91
N ASN A 86 -44.30 -15.01 -10.79
CA ASN A 86 -45.49 -14.32 -10.28
C ASN A 86 -46.18 -13.55 -11.41
N PRO A 87 -47.47 -13.84 -11.70
CA PRO A 87 -48.20 -13.17 -12.77
C PRO A 87 -48.41 -11.68 -12.52
N ASP A 88 -48.48 -11.25 -11.25
CA ASP A 88 -48.76 -9.86 -10.86
C ASP A 88 -47.55 -8.93 -11.07
N GLN A 89 -46.34 -9.47 -10.98
CA GLN A 89 -45.08 -8.73 -11.18
C GLN A 89 -44.63 -8.72 -12.65
N SER A 90 -45.43 -9.31 -13.55
CA SER A 90 -45.04 -9.55 -14.94
C SER A 90 -46.02 -8.89 -15.91
N PRO A 91 -45.69 -7.76 -16.57
CA PRO A 91 -46.56 -7.11 -17.55
C PRO A 91 -47.08 -8.11 -18.60
N PRO A 92 -48.33 -8.00 -19.07
CA PRO A 92 -48.87 -8.96 -20.03
C PRO A 92 -48.04 -8.96 -21.32
N VAL A 93 -47.61 -10.14 -21.75
CA VAL A 93 -46.91 -10.30 -23.04
C VAL A 93 -47.91 -10.05 -24.16
N GLY A 94 -47.55 -9.16 -25.09
CA GLY A 94 -48.39 -8.87 -26.24
C GLY A 94 -48.62 -10.10 -27.11
N TYR A 95 -49.79 -10.19 -27.76
CA TYR A 95 -50.14 -11.33 -28.62
C TYR A 95 -49.10 -11.65 -29.70
N PHE A 96 -48.40 -10.63 -30.22
CA PHE A 96 -47.36 -10.79 -31.24
C PHE A 96 -45.97 -11.14 -30.68
N ASP A 97 -45.76 -11.10 -29.36
CA ASP A 97 -44.48 -11.45 -28.75
C ASP A 97 -44.41 -12.96 -28.45
N VAL A 98 -44.26 -13.73 -29.54
CA VAL A 98 -44.17 -15.20 -29.51
C VAL A 98 -42.98 -15.66 -28.67
N VAL A 99 -41.85 -14.95 -28.74
CA VAL A 99 -40.63 -15.28 -28.01
C VAL A 99 -40.80 -15.04 -26.51
N GLY A 100 -41.37 -13.90 -26.14
CA GLY A 100 -41.70 -13.58 -24.75
C GLY A 100 -42.69 -14.58 -24.15
N ASN A 101 -43.68 -15.02 -24.94
CA ASN A 101 -44.63 -16.04 -24.53
C ASN A 101 -43.96 -17.40 -24.29
N ASP A 102 -43.02 -17.80 -25.16
CA ASP A 102 -42.26 -19.03 -25.00
C ASP A 102 -41.37 -19.01 -23.76
N ARG A 103 -40.62 -17.92 -23.55
CA ARG A 103 -39.76 -17.76 -22.36
C ARG A 103 -40.57 -17.75 -21.07
N ARG A 104 -41.71 -17.05 -21.04
CA ARG A 104 -42.62 -17.04 -19.90
C ARG A 104 -43.15 -18.44 -19.59
N ARG A 105 -43.52 -19.19 -20.64
CA ARG A 105 -44.00 -20.57 -20.48
C ARG A 105 -42.92 -21.49 -19.92
N GLU A 106 -41.66 -21.36 -20.35
CA GLU A 106 -40.55 -22.14 -19.77
C GLU A 106 -40.32 -21.77 -18.29
N TRP A 107 -40.38 -20.48 -17.93
CA TRP A 107 -40.24 -20.06 -16.53
C TRP A 107 -41.38 -20.56 -15.64
N GLN A 108 -42.63 -20.49 -16.13
CA GLN A 108 -43.80 -21.06 -15.43
C GLN A 108 -43.66 -22.56 -15.17
N GLN A 109 -43.06 -23.31 -16.11
CA GLN A 109 -42.84 -24.75 -15.96
C GLN A 109 -41.83 -25.10 -14.87
N LEU A 110 -40.97 -24.16 -14.44
CA LEU A 110 -40.02 -24.41 -13.35
C LEU A 110 -40.70 -24.53 -11.98
N GLY A 111 -41.90 -23.96 -11.81
CA GLY A 111 -42.68 -24.08 -10.58
C GLY A 111 -41.91 -23.62 -9.33
N ASP A 112 -41.90 -24.48 -8.30
CA ASP A 112 -41.26 -24.21 -7.00
C ASP A 112 -39.83 -24.74 -6.91
N LYS A 113 -39.10 -24.82 -8.03
CA LYS A 113 -37.69 -25.19 -8.01
C LYS A 113 -36.86 -24.18 -7.22
N SER A 114 -36.01 -24.69 -6.33
CA SER A 114 -35.09 -23.88 -5.53
C SER A 114 -34.00 -23.26 -6.39
N LYS A 115 -33.43 -22.15 -5.91
CA LYS A 115 -32.32 -21.44 -6.55
C LYS A 115 -31.13 -22.36 -6.84
N GLU A 116 -30.70 -23.14 -5.85
CA GLU A 116 -29.59 -24.09 -5.99
C GLU A 116 -29.90 -25.19 -7.03
N SER A 117 -31.11 -25.75 -7.02
CA SER A 117 -31.51 -26.75 -8.01
C SER A 117 -31.56 -26.18 -9.44
N CYS A 118 -31.98 -24.92 -9.58
CA CYS A 118 -31.96 -24.21 -10.86
C CYS A 118 -30.53 -23.95 -11.35
N MET A 119 -29.62 -23.54 -10.46
CA MET A 119 -28.19 -23.35 -10.79
C MET A 119 -27.56 -24.66 -11.27
N GLN A 120 -27.80 -25.76 -10.54
CA GLN A 120 -27.29 -27.08 -10.93
C GLN A 120 -27.88 -27.54 -12.27
N SER A 121 -29.20 -27.40 -12.44
CA SER A 121 -29.89 -27.75 -13.69
C SER A 121 -29.39 -26.93 -14.87
N PHE A 122 -29.09 -25.64 -14.67
CA PHE A 122 -28.49 -24.77 -15.68
C PHE A 122 -27.12 -25.30 -16.11
N CYS A 123 -26.25 -25.59 -15.15
CA CYS A 123 -24.90 -26.09 -15.43
C CYS A 123 -24.93 -27.44 -16.16
N HIS A 124 -25.77 -28.38 -15.72
CA HIS A 124 -25.91 -29.68 -16.37
C HIS A 124 -26.50 -29.59 -17.78
N LEU A 125 -27.52 -28.73 -17.98
CA LEU A 125 -28.11 -28.52 -19.29
C LEU A 125 -27.10 -27.88 -20.25
N LEU A 126 -26.33 -26.91 -19.77
CA LEU A 126 -25.29 -26.27 -20.56
C LEU A 126 -24.17 -27.26 -20.91
N ASP A 127 -23.67 -28.05 -19.96
CA ASP A 127 -22.65 -29.07 -20.21
C ASP A 127 -23.12 -30.11 -21.23
N ALA A 128 -24.38 -30.57 -21.11
CA ALA A 128 -24.96 -31.53 -22.05
C ALA A 128 -25.03 -31.01 -23.50
N GLU A 129 -25.29 -29.71 -23.68
CA GLU A 129 -25.34 -29.11 -25.02
C GLU A 129 -23.96 -28.79 -25.59
N CYS A 130 -23.01 -28.35 -24.75
CA CYS A 130 -21.76 -27.77 -25.24
C CYS A 130 -20.50 -28.61 -25.00
N GLY A 131 -20.49 -29.60 -24.10
CA GLY A 131 -19.38 -30.52 -23.79
C GLY A 131 -18.01 -29.88 -23.47
N LYS A 132 -17.93 -28.55 -23.51
CA LYS A 132 -16.72 -27.72 -23.39
C LYS A 132 -16.73 -26.91 -22.09
N LEU A 133 -17.84 -26.95 -21.34
CA LEU A 133 -17.96 -26.28 -20.05
C LEU A 133 -16.97 -26.87 -19.04
N LYS A 134 -16.86 -28.21 -18.94
CA LYS A 134 -15.88 -28.87 -18.06
C LYS A 134 -14.43 -28.41 -18.27
N PRO A 135 -13.86 -28.49 -19.50
CA PRO A 135 -12.52 -27.96 -19.77
C PRO A 135 -12.35 -26.47 -19.42
N TYR A 136 -13.37 -25.64 -19.65
CA TYR A 136 -13.33 -24.21 -19.33
C TYR A 136 -13.26 -23.97 -17.82
N VAL A 137 -14.12 -24.63 -17.05
CA VAL A 137 -14.16 -24.53 -15.58
C VAL A 137 -12.84 -25.02 -14.96
N GLU A 138 -12.28 -26.12 -15.48
CA GLU A 138 -10.97 -26.61 -15.04
C GLU A 138 -9.83 -25.61 -15.33
N ALA A 139 -9.86 -24.95 -16.48
CA ALA A 139 -8.85 -23.95 -16.83
C ALA A 139 -8.93 -22.73 -15.90
N HIS A 140 -10.14 -22.24 -15.65
CA HIS A 140 -10.38 -21.12 -14.76
C HIS A 140 -9.96 -21.42 -13.31
N ARG A 141 -10.18 -22.67 -12.84
CA ARG A 141 -9.68 -23.12 -11.53
C ARG A 141 -8.16 -23.01 -11.44
N ARG A 142 -7.43 -23.53 -12.44
CA ARG A 142 -5.97 -23.48 -12.46
C ARG A 142 -5.45 -22.04 -12.48
N GLU A 143 -6.10 -21.16 -13.22
CA GLU A 143 -5.75 -19.74 -13.29
C GLU A 143 -5.91 -19.05 -11.93
N LYS A 144 -7.02 -19.29 -11.23
CA LYS A 144 -7.27 -18.76 -9.88
C LYS A 144 -6.20 -19.24 -8.89
N GLU A 145 -5.86 -20.52 -8.90
CA GLU A 145 -4.81 -21.10 -8.06
C GLU A 145 -3.42 -20.51 -8.36
N GLU A 146 -3.09 -20.28 -9.64
CA GLU A 146 -1.82 -19.69 -10.05
C GLU A 146 -1.72 -18.22 -9.62
N LEU A 147 -2.81 -17.46 -9.74
CA LEU A 147 -2.88 -16.07 -9.31
C LEU A 147 -2.70 -15.94 -7.80
N GLU A 148 -3.35 -16.80 -7.01
CA GLU A 148 -3.16 -16.84 -5.56
C GLU A 148 -1.71 -17.16 -5.18
N ARG A 149 -1.06 -18.09 -5.88
CA ARG A 149 0.36 -18.39 -5.66
C ARG A 149 1.25 -17.17 -5.93
N LYS A 150 1.06 -16.49 -7.06
CA LYS A 150 1.83 -15.28 -7.40
C LYS A 150 1.65 -14.17 -6.36
N ARG A 151 0.41 -13.96 -5.88
CA ARG A 151 0.13 -13.00 -4.81
C ARG A 151 0.88 -13.32 -3.52
N ARG A 152 0.90 -14.60 -3.10
CA ARG A 152 1.65 -15.03 -1.91
C ARG A 152 3.16 -14.85 -2.07
N GLU A 153 3.71 -15.17 -3.24
CA GLU A 153 5.13 -14.97 -3.54
C GLU A 153 5.53 -13.48 -3.54
N GLU A 154 4.68 -12.61 -4.09
CA GLU A 154 4.89 -11.17 -4.08
C GLU A 154 4.78 -10.55 -2.68
N GLU A 155 3.78 -10.96 -1.89
CA GLU A 155 3.64 -10.54 -0.50
C GLU A 155 4.86 -10.97 0.34
N GLU A 156 5.36 -12.20 0.15
CA GLU A 156 6.57 -12.66 0.81
C GLU A 156 7.82 -11.88 0.36
N ARG A 157 7.92 -11.53 -0.94
CA ARG A 157 9.01 -10.69 -1.45
C ARG A 157 8.99 -9.30 -0.80
N LEU A 158 7.84 -8.63 -0.79
CA LEU A 158 7.68 -7.32 -0.17
C LEU A 158 7.98 -7.34 1.32
N ARG A 159 7.57 -8.41 2.02
CA ARG A 159 7.90 -8.60 3.44
C ARG A 159 9.40 -8.70 3.66
N ARG A 160 10.12 -9.48 2.85
CA ARG A 160 11.58 -9.61 2.94
C ARG A 160 12.29 -8.28 2.65
N GLU A 161 11.85 -7.54 1.64
CA GLU A 161 12.39 -6.21 1.33
C GLU A 161 12.15 -5.19 2.46
N ALA A 162 10.97 -5.22 3.07
CA ALA A 162 10.64 -4.36 4.21
C ALA A 162 11.49 -4.70 5.44
N GLU A 163 11.66 -6.00 5.76
CA GLU A 163 12.52 -6.47 6.86
C GLU A 163 13.99 -6.07 6.62
N GLU A 164 14.48 -6.13 5.37
CA GLU A 164 15.84 -5.68 5.02
C GLU A 164 16.00 -4.16 5.17
N LEU A 165 15.03 -3.38 4.68
CA LEU A 165 15.05 -1.92 4.80
C LEU A 165 14.99 -1.47 6.27
N GLU A 166 14.20 -2.15 7.10
CA GLU A 166 14.15 -1.88 8.54
C GLU A 166 15.50 -2.19 9.20
N ARG A 167 16.16 -3.28 8.82
CA ARG A 167 17.51 -3.61 9.30
C ARG A 167 18.51 -2.52 8.93
N GLN A 168 18.49 -2.05 7.68
CA GLN A 168 19.36 -0.97 7.21
C GLN A 168 19.12 0.34 7.97
N ARG A 169 17.86 0.70 8.24
CA ARG A 169 17.51 1.88 9.04
C ARG A 169 18.06 1.79 10.46
N LYS A 170 17.88 0.64 11.12
CA LYS A 170 18.42 0.41 12.47
C LYS A 170 19.95 0.48 12.49
N GLU A 171 20.60 -0.09 11.49
CA GLU A 171 22.07 -0.04 11.36
C GLU A 171 22.57 1.40 11.12
N GLU A 172 21.89 2.18 10.28
CA GLU A 172 22.21 3.58 10.06
C GLU A 172 22.00 4.43 11.32
N GLU A 173 20.88 4.25 12.02
CA GLU A 173 20.58 4.96 13.26
C GLU A 173 21.60 4.65 14.36
N ALA A 174 21.96 3.37 14.52
CA ALA A 174 23.01 2.95 15.45
C ALA A 174 24.36 3.60 15.13
N ARG A 175 24.73 3.66 13.84
CA ARG A 175 25.96 4.33 13.39
C ARG A 175 25.94 5.83 13.67
N ARG A 176 24.80 6.51 13.48
CA ARG A 176 24.64 7.94 13.81
C ARG A 176 24.79 8.19 15.31
N LEU A 177 24.17 7.36 16.14
CA LEU A 177 24.28 7.46 17.59
C LEU A 177 25.71 7.20 18.08
N GLU A 178 26.42 6.23 17.49
CA GLU A 178 27.82 5.97 17.81
C GLU A 178 28.73 7.15 17.41
N GLU A 179 28.51 7.74 16.24
CA GLU A 179 29.26 8.93 15.81
C GLU A 179 28.98 10.14 16.73
N GLU A 180 27.74 10.35 17.13
CA GLU A 180 27.34 11.42 18.05
C GLU A 180 27.97 11.22 19.44
N LYS A 181 27.97 9.99 19.96
CA LYS A 181 28.67 9.65 21.22
C LYS A 181 30.16 9.97 21.10
N ARG A 182 30.81 9.55 20.02
CA ARG A 182 32.23 9.85 19.78
C ARG A 182 32.51 11.35 19.70
N ARG A 183 31.64 12.12 19.02
CA ARG A 183 31.75 13.58 18.96
C ARG A 183 31.59 14.22 20.33
N THR A 184 30.63 13.75 21.13
CA THR A 184 30.37 14.25 22.48
C THR A 184 31.56 13.96 23.41
N GLU A 185 32.08 12.73 23.37
CA GLU A 185 33.28 12.34 24.15
C GLU A 185 34.51 13.16 23.74
N GLU A 186 34.70 13.41 22.44
CA GLU A 186 35.80 14.24 21.95
C GLU A 186 35.64 15.71 22.37
N GLN A 187 34.43 16.26 22.30
CA GLN A 187 34.13 17.61 22.78
C GLN A 187 34.39 17.73 24.29
N GLN A 188 33.91 16.77 25.08
CA GLN A 188 34.18 16.72 26.53
C GLN A 188 35.69 16.67 26.80
N ARG A 189 36.43 15.83 26.05
CA ARG A 189 37.89 15.75 26.15
C ARG A 189 38.58 17.07 25.83
N LEU A 190 38.13 17.78 24.80
CA LEU A 190 38.68 19.08 24.41
C LEU A 190 38.37 20.17 25.44
N GLN A 191 37.11 20.27 25.89
CA GLN A 191 36.70 21.20 26.95
C GLN A 191 37.51 20.98 28.23
N TYR A 192 37.67 19.72 28.64
CA TYR A 192 38.45 19.37 29.81
C TYR A 192 39.94 19.75 29.65
N LYS A 193 40.53 19.44 28.48
CA LYS A 193 41.90 19.82 28.15
C LYS A 193 42.07 21.35 28.27
N GLU A 194 41.16 22.13 27.68
CA GLU A 194 41.20 23.60 27.71
C GLU A 194 41.07 24.16 29.12
N ALA A 195 40.17 23.62 29.95
CA ALA A 195 40.04 24.03 31.35
C ALA A 195 41.35 23.84 32.13
N ILE A 196 42.05 22.72 31.96
CA ILE A 196 43.38 22.52 32.56
C ILE A 196 44.36 23.58 32.09
N TYR A 197 44.42 23.85 30.77
CA TYR A 197 45.32 24.87 30.24
C TYR A 197 45.04 26.24 30.87
N GLN A 198 43.78 26.65 30.97
CA GLN A 198 43.43 27.95 31.58
C GLN A 198 43.86 28.06 33.05
N HIS A 199 43.68 27.00 33.85
CA HIS A 199 44.02 27.05 35.27
C HIS A 199 45.53 26.91 35.56
N LEU A 200 46.25 26.09 34.78
CA LEU A 200 47.65 25.74 35.06
C LEU A 200 48.65 26.69 34.40
N LEU A 201 48.32 27.23 33.22
CA LEU A 201 49.25 28.08 32.46
C LEU A 201 49.71 29.32 33.24
N PRO A 202 48.85 30.09 33.93
CA PRO A 202 49.28 31.27 34.69
C PRO A 202 50.21 30.94 35.87
N GLN A 203 50.13 29.72 36.42
CA GLN A 203 50.98 29.29 37.54
C GLN A 203 52.36 28.83 37.07
N VAL A 204 52.44 28.17 35.91
CA VAL A 204 53.69 27.61 35.38
C VAL A 204 54.52 28.67 34.63
N GLN A 205 53.87 29.65 34.01
CA GLN A 205 54.51 30.70 33.21
C GLN A 205 55.56 31.54 33.98
N PRO A 206 55.30 32.07 35.20
CA PRO A 206 56.31 32.82 35.95
C PRO A 206 57.45 31.95 36.49
N LEU A 207 57.18 30.68 36.84
CA LEU A 207 58.19 29.72 37.29
C LEU A 207 59.18 29.38 36.16
N ALA A 208 58.68 29.19 34.94
CA ALA A 208 59.50 28.98 33.76
C ALA A 208 60.37 30.22 33.43
N ALA A 209 59.82 31.43 33.58
CA ALA A 209 60.55 32.68 33.34
C ALA A 209 61.68 32.93 34.36
N GLN A 210 61.48 32.57 35.64
CA GLN A 210 62.53 32.71 36.66
C GLN A 210 63.68 31.72 36.48
N GLN A 211 63.42 30.52 35.97
CA GLN A 211 64.44 29.50 35.78
C GLN A 211 65.38 29.79 34.59
N TYR A 212 64.94 30.60 33.59
CA TYR A 212 65.72 30.90 32.38
C TYR A 212 65.68 32.40 31.99
N PRO A 213 66.31 33.30 32.77
CA PRO A 213 66.15 34.75 32.59
C PRO A 213 66.89 35.38 31.40
N ASN A 214 67.84 34.69 30.76
CA ASN A 214 68.76 35.32 29.79
C ASN A 214 68.91 34.59 28.43
N ASN A 215 67.95 33.77 28.00
CA ASN A 215 68.05 33.14 26.67
C ASN A 215 66.68 32.94 25.97
N PRO A 216 66.32 33.77 24.96
CA PRO A 216 65.01 33.71 24.31
C PRO A 216 64.79 32.45 23.46
N GLU A 217 65.86 31.79 22.98
CA GLU A 217 65.75 30.52 22.25
C GLU A 217 65.45 29.32 23.17
N GLN A 218 65.86 29.36 24.45
CA GLN A 218 65.52 28.33 25.43
C GLN A 218 64.13 28.53 26.07
N GLY A 219 63.53 29.72 25.94
CA GLY A 219 62.13 29.96 26.29
C GLY A 219 61.13 29.16 25.43
N LEU A 220 61.49 28.92 24.15
CA LEU A 220 60.79 27.98 23.27
C LEU A 220 60.95 26.52 23.74
N CYS A 221 62.10 26.18 24.33
CA CYS A 221 62.33 24.90 25.00
C CYS A 221 61.56 24.76 26.33
N ALA A 222 61.39 25.84 27.11
CA ALA A 222 60.55 25.84 28.30
C ALA A 222 59.05 25.68 27.94
N GLY A 223 58.62 26.21 26.79
CA GLY A 223 57.32 25.90 26.19
C GLY A 223 57.15 24.43 25.82
N SER A 224 58.22 23.73 25.41
CA SER A 224 58.19 22.27 25.21
C SER A 224 58.24 21.48 26.51
N VAL A 225 58.95 21.93 27.55
CA VAL A 225 58.86 21.36 28.91
C VAL A 225 57.46 21.53 29.50
N CYS A 226 56.80 22.68 29.25
CA CYS A 226 55.42 22.92 29.65
C CYS A 226 54.44 22.02 28.87
N ARG A 227 54.66 21.81 27.56
CA ARG A 227 53.91 20.81 26.78
C ARG A 227 54.12 19.39 27.30
N VAL A 228 55.35 19.02 27.68
CA VAL A 228 55.67 17.69 28.26
C VAL A 228 55.03 17.52 29.65
N CYS A 229 55.06 18.54 30.52
CA CYS A 229 54.39 18.52 31.82
C CYS A 229 52.88 18.39 31.69
N VAL A 230 52.25 19.17 30.79
CA VAL A 230 50.80 19.06 30.54
C VAL A 230 50.45 17.71 29.91
N GLN A 231 51.30 17.17 29.04
CA GLN A 231 51.08 15.86 28.41
C GLN A 231 51.29 14.69 29.39
N CYS A 232 52.19 14.84 30.36
CA CYS A 232 52.34 13.93 31.49
C CYS A 232 51.14 14.00 32.45
N LEU A 233 50.67 15.20 32.81
CA LEU A 233 49.48 15.38 33.67
C LEU A 233 48.20 14.83 33.00
N CYS A 234 48.01 15.07 31.70
CA CYS A 234 46.91 14.46 30.93
C CYS A 234 46.98 12.92 30.93
N ARG A 235 48.18 12.32 30.79
CA ARG A 235 48.36 10.86 30.82
C ARG A 235 48.11 10.27 32.21
N VAL A 236 48.58 10.93 33.27
CA VAL A 236 48.34 10.52 34.66
C VAL A 236 46.85 10.56 34.97
N TRP A 237 46.15 11.61 34.53
CA TRP A 237 44.71 11.75 34.78
C TRP A 237 43.85 10.79 33.95
N GLN A 238 44.21 10.53 32.68
CA GLN A 238 43.58 9.48 31.87
C GLN A 238 43.73 8.08 32.51
N GLY A 239 44.84 7.80 33.19
CA GLY A 239 45.02 6.58 33.98
C GLY A 239 44.16 6.53 35.25
N LEU A 240 43.86 7.67 35.87
CA LEU A 240 42.96 7.79 37.03
C LEU A 240 41.49 7.58 36.66
N CYS A 241 41.03 8.07 35.51
CA CYS A 241 39.65 7.90 35.04
C CYS A 241 39.36 6.49 34.50
N ALA A 242 40.38 5.75 34.03
CA ALA A 242 40.24 4.41 33.47
C ALA A 242 40.34 3.25 34.50
N GLY A 243 40.65 3.54 35.78
CA GLY A 243 41.02 2.52 36.77
C GLY A 243 40.02 2.36 37.93
N SER A 244 39.39 1.19 38.00
CA SER A 244 38.56 0.72 39.12
C SER A 244 39.33 0.74 40.45
N VAL A 245 38.67 1.20 41.52
CA VAL A 245 39.26 1.46 42.85
C VAL A 245 39.77 0.18 43.51
N CYS A 246 41.04 0.16 43.95
CA CYS A 246 41.61 -0.91 44.77
C CYS A 246 40.95 -0.93 46.16
N ARG A 247 40.17 -1.99 46.47
CA ARG A 247 39.35 -2.10 47.69
C ARG A 247 40.11 -2.35 49.01
N VAL A 248 41.44 -2.45 49.02
CA VAL A 248 42.20 -2.83 50.25
C VAL A 248 42.92 -1.65 50.92
N CYS A 249 43.30 -0.59 50.20
CA CYS A 249 44.07 0.52 50.77
C CYS A 249 43.52 1.93 50.49
N GLY A 250 42.42 2.05 49.75
CA GLY A 250 41.79 3.34 49.45
C GLY A 250 42.70 4.33 48.68
N ARG A 251 43.75 3.85 48.01
CA ARG A 251 44.62 4.67 47.13
C ARG A 251 44.89 3.98 45.81
N VAL A 252 45.15 4.80 44.79
CA VAL A 252 45.44 4.40 43.41
C VAL A 252 46.85 3.80 43.33
N CYS A 253 46.95 2.52 42.93
CA CYS A 253 48.21 1.87 42.60
C CYS A 253 48.37 1.83 41.07
N VAL A 254 49.50 2.34 40.58
CA VAL A 254 49.91 2.19 39.17
C VAL A 254 50.76 0.93 39.05
N GLN A 255 50.30 -0.06 38.29
CA GLN A 255 51.16 -1.12 37.74
C GLN A 255 50.90 -1.20 36.23
N GLY A 256 51.90 -1.30 35.36
CA GLY A 256 53.34 -1.35 35.62
C GLY A 256 54.13 -1.77 34.36
N LEU A 257 55.44 -1.92 34.50
CA LEU A 257 56.15 -3.12 34.05
C LEU A 257 57.57 -3.23 34.68
N ARG A 258 57.71 -4.30 35.47
CA ARG A 258 58.88 -5.09 35.90
C ARG A 258 59.97 -4.52 36.84
N ALA A 259 60.02 -5.26 37.96
CA ALA A 259 61.18 -5.86 38.62
C ALA A 259 61.98 -5.03 39.64
N GLY A 260 61.73 -5.35 40.91
CA GLY A 260 62.78 -5.61 41.88
C GLY A 260 63.39 -4.40 42.61
N SER A 261 63.41 -4.52 43.93
CA SER A 261 64.39 -3.90 44.84
C SER A 261 64.31 -2.39 45.09
N ALA A 262 63.93 -2.07 46.33
CA ALA A 262 64.52 -1.09 47.25
C ALA A 262 65.14 0.24 46.73
N CYS A 263 64.59 1.33 47.28
CA CYS A 263 65.30 2.50 47.86
C CYS A 263 65.99 3.58 46.97
N ARG A 264 65.56 4.84 47.24
CA ARG A 264 66.35 6.04 47.66
C ARG A 264 67.05 6.99 46.65
N VAL A 265 66.56 8.25 46.68
CA VAL A 265 67.19 9.62 46.56
C VAL A 265 67.98 9.90 45.26
N CYS A 266 67.93 11.04 44.57
CA CYS A 266 67.91 12.45 44.99
C CYS A 266 67.33 13.38 43.90
N VAL A 267 66.47 14.33 44.28
CA VAL A 267 66.65 15.74 43.91
C VAL A 267 66.25 16.57 45.13
N GLN A 268 67.25 17.17 45.76
CA GLN A 268 67.11 18.14 46.84
C GLN A 268 66.62 19.46 46.24
N GLY A 269 65.54 20.03 46.80
CA GLY A 269 64.89 21.28 46.37
C GLY A 269 63.86 20.99 45.28
N VAL A 270 62.55 21.03 45.52
CA VAL A 270 61.76 22.12 46.10
C VAL A 270 60.63 21.48 46.91
N ALA A 271 60.88 21.21 48.19
CA ALA A 271 59.88 20.70 49.13
C ALA A 271 59.34 21.88 49.95
N ASP A 272 58.53 22.75 49.32
CA ASP A 272 57.71 23.77 49.99
C ASP A 272 56.63 24.38 49.07
N GLY A 273 56.12 23.62 48.09
CA GLY A 273 55.13 24.15 47.13
C GLY A 273 54.06 23.16 46.63
N VAL A 274 54.09 21.91 47.10
CA VAL A 274 53.23 20.84 46.54
C VAL A 274 52.03 20.45 47.41
N ASP A 275 51.94 20.94 48.65
CA ASP A 275 50.76 20.73 49.50
C ASP A 275 49.62 21.72 49.24
N GLY A 276 49.89 22.82 48.52
CA GLY A 276 48.87 23.83 48.16
C GLY A 276 48.04 23.49 46.91
N LEU A 277 48.52 22.59 46.04
CA LEU A 277 47.81 22.26 44.81
C LEU A 277 46.81 21.11 44.99
N ALA A 278 47.01 20.22 45.97
CA ALA A 278 46.10 19.11 46.22
C ALA A 278 44.77 19.55 46.88
N GLN A 279 44.76 20.67 47.62
CA GLN A 279 43.55 21.19 48.28
C GLN A 279 42.62 21.99 47.37
N ASN A 280 43.08 22.48 46.21
CA ASN A 280 42.23 23.21 45.26
C ASN A 280 41.53 22.33 44.21
N PHE A 281 41.68 21.00 44.28
CA PHE A 281 41.02 20.04 43.38
C PHE A 281 39.78 19.36 43.98
N GLN A 282 39.32 19.76 45.16
CA GLN A 282 38.12 19.20 45.81
C GLN A 282 36.82 19.99 45.55
N ASN A 283 36.84 21.07 44.76
CA ASN A 283 35.66 21.93 44.53
C ASN A 283 35.35 22.18 43.04
N ILE A 284 35.22 21.11 42.26
CA ILE A 284 34.50 21.20 40.97
C ILE A 284 33.21 20.40 41.12
N GLN A 285 32.18 21.05 41.64
CA GLN A 285 30.81 20.56 41.54
C GLN A 285 30.30 20.84 40.11
N LEU A 286 30.03 19.76 39.38
CA LEU A 286 29.20 19.78 38.18
C LEU A 286 27.74 19.87 38.62
N GLY A 287 27.13 21.05 38.49
CA GLY A 287 25.70 21.25 38.70
C GLY A 287 25.32 22.74 38.66
N ASP A 288 24.74 23.20 37.55
CA ASP A 288 23.34 23.66 37.50
C ASP A 288 23.02 24.36 36.16
N LEU A 289 21.96 23.85 35.51
CA LEU A 289 21.26 24.46 34.40
C LEU A 289 20.40 25.63 34.90
N PRO A 290 20.18 26.69 34.12
CA PRO A 290 18.96 27.47 34.21
C PRO A 290 17.97 27.05 33.12
N VAL A 291 16.87 26.45 33.57
CA VAL A 291 15.57 26.52 32.90
C VAL A 291 14.93 27.84 33.34
N ASN A 292 14.67 28.75 32.42
CA ASN A 292 13.44 29.55 32.49
C ASN A 292 13.04 30.08 31.12
N GLY A 293 11.77 29.84 30.77
CA GLY A 293 11.16 30.30 29.54
C GLY A 293 10.72 31.76 29.61
N THR A 294 10.42 32.33 28.46
CA THR A 294 9.51 33.47 28.33
C THR A 294 8.97 33.56 26.88
N SER A 295 7.65 33.40 26.78
CA SER A 295 6.68 34.12 25.92
C SER A 295 7.13 34.86 24.64
N ASN A 296 6.47 34.50 23.53
CA ASN A 296 6.17 35.35 22.34
C ASN A 296 5.24 36.54 22.71
N PRO A 297 5.06 37.64 21.90
CA PRO A 297 4.80 37.59 20.44
C PRO A 297 5.16 38.83 19.54
N LEU A 298 4.77 38.74 18.24
CA LEU A 298 4.51 39.77 17.19
C LEU A 298 5.76 40.32 16.41
N HIS A 299 5.78 40.58 15.09
CA HIS A 299 4.85 40.53 13.94
C HIS A 299 5.60 40.92 12.62
N ASN A 300 5.10 40.43 11.47
CA ASN A 300 5.24 40.86 10.06
C ASN A 300 6.24 40.19 9.08
N GLY A 301 5.65 39.52 8.05
CA GLY A 301 6.28 38.78 6.93
C GLY A 301 6.62 39.64 5.70
N PRO A 302 6.44 39.19 4.44
CA PRO A 302 6.26 37.83 3.91
C PRO A 302 7.32 37.47 2.82
N THR A 303 7.67 36.19 2.59
CA THR A 303 8.20 35.77 1.28
C THR A 303 7.97 34.29 1.00
N GLN A 304 7.67 34.03 -0.28
CA GLN A 304 7.10 32.85 -0.91
C GLN A 304 8.09 31.68 -1.08
N GLY A 305 7.53 30.47 -1.18
CA GLY A 305 8.14 29.28 -1.76
C GLY A 305 7.25 28.05 -1.48
N PRO A 306 6.63 27.41 -2.50
CA PRO A 306 5.74 26.28 -2.27
C PRO A 306 6.48 24.95 -2.47
N ASP A 307 6.37 24.04 -1.50
CA ASP A 307 6.53 22.61 -1.70
C ASP A 307 5.82 21.88 -0.55
N GLY A 308 4.90 20.96 -0.89
CA GLY A 308 4.49 19.87 0.00
C GLY A 308 3.03 19.84 0.46
N ALA A 309 2.30 18.89 -0.11
CA ALA A 309 1.30 18.01 0.52
C ALA A 309 -0.01 18.62 1.06
N VAL A 310 -1.11 18.27 0.39
CA VAL A 310 -2.47 18.32 0.97
C VAL A 310 -3.16 16.99 0.71
N ASN A 311 -3.51 16.29 1.78
CA ASN A 311 -4.59 15.31 1.78
C ASN A 311 -5.89 16.03 2.16
N GLY A 312 -6.91 15.88 1.30
CA GLY A 312 -8.33 15.86 1.65
C GLY A 312 -9.00 17.18 2.03
N ASN A 313 -9.49 17.92 1.02
CA ASN A 313 -10.78 18.62 1.08
C ASN A 313 -11.30 18.79 -0.37
N ASP A 314 -12.52 18.30 -0.61
CA ASP A 314 -13.20 18.11 -1.88
C ASP A 314 -13.80 19.42 -2.47
N GLU A 315 -13.07 20.54 -2.41
CA GLU A 315 -13.62 21.88 -2.72
C GLU A 315 -12.64 22.79 -3.48
N ASN A 316 -11.67 22.24 -4.22
CA ASN A 316 -10.82 23.07 -5.09
C ASN A 316 -10.21 22.30 -6.27
N LEU A 317 -11.02 21.53 -7.00
CA LEU A 317 -10.60 21.02 -8.30
C LEU A 317 -10.55 22.19 -9.32
N PRO A 318 -9.49 22.29 -10.15
CA PRO A 318 -9.39 23.33 -11.18
C PRO A 318 -10.58 23.28 -12.15
N ASP A 319 -11.11 24.45 -12.50
CA ASP A 319 -12.14 24.60 -13.54
C ASP A 319 -11.65 24.00 -14.87
N ILE A 320 -12.44 23.08 -15.43
CA ILE A 320 -12.09 22.33 -16.64
C ILE A 320 -12.48 23.15 -17.86
N ALA A 321 -11.50 23.44 -18.71
CA ALA A 321 -11.73 24.17 -19.95
C ALA A 321 -12.63 23.37 -20.90
N LYS A 322 -13.43 24.04 -21.74
CA LYS A 322 -14.19 23.32 -22.77
C LYS A 322 -13.25 22.70 -23.82
N ALA A 323 -13.52 21.47 -24.21
CA ALA A 323 -12.90 20.85 -25.37
C ALA A 323 -13.28 21.58 -26.67
N SER A 324 -12.35 21.59 -27.62
CA SER A 324 -12.60 22.05 -28.99
C SER A 324 -12.66 20.84 -29.93
N SER A 325 -13.68 20.77 -30.77
CA SER A 325 -13.87 19.66 -31.73
C SER A 325 -14.17 20.20 -33.12
N TRP A 326 -13.68 19.51 -34.16
CA TRP A 326 -13.88 19.84 -35.57
C TRP A 326 -13.85 18.58 -36.44
N THR A 327 -14.19 18.70 -37.72
CA THR A 327 -14.12 17.60 -38.69
C THR A 327 -13.30 17.99 -39.93
N HIS A 328 -12.77 17.00 -40.65
CA HIS A 328 -12.17 17.20 -41.97
C HIS A 328 -12.43 16.05 -42.94
N ALA A 329 -12.44 16.36 -44.25
CA ALA A 329 -12.95 15.48 -45.29
C ALA A 329 -11.95 14.42 -45.82
N ASP A 330 -10.67 14.48 -45.45
CA ASP A 330 -9.60 13.61 -45.99
C ASP A 330 -9.59 12.20 -45.36
N ILE A 331 -10.77 11.61 -45.10
CA ILE A 331 -10.96 10.34 -44.38
C ILE A 331 -10.25 9.14 -45.04
N THR A 332 -10.26 9.04 -46.37
CA THR A 332 -9.59 7.94 -47.08
C THR A 332 -8.08 7.99 -46.89
N LYS A 333 -7.50 9.20 -46.91
CA LYS A 333 -6.07 9.42 -46.70
C LYS A 333 -5.70 9.11 -45.25
N PHE A 334 -6.51 9.56 -44.30
CA PHE A 334 -6.36 9.27 -42.86
C PHE A 334 -6.35 7.75 -42.58
N LYS A 335 -7.39 7.02 -43.01
CA LYS A 335 -7.48 5.56 -42.85
C LYS A 335 -6.29 4.83 -43.48
N SER A 336 -5.85 5.26 -44.67
CA SER A 336 -4.72 4.64 -45.38
C SER A 336 -3.38 4.84 -44.67
N GLN A 337 -3.22 5.92 -43.90
CA GLN A 337 -2.02 6.17 -43.11
C GLN A 337 -2.00 5.30 -41.86
N LEU A 338 -3.12 5.22 -41.13
CA LEU A 338 -3.23 4.45 -39.89
C LEU A 338 -3.29 2.93 -40.13
N ALA A 339 -3.82 2.46 -41.27
CA ALA A 339 -3.87 1.03 -41.61
C ALA A 339 -2.48 0.36 -41.69
N LYS A 340 -1.39 1.14 -41.72
CA LYS A 340 -0.02 0.63 -41.69
C LYS A 340 0.45 0.25 -40.28
N ASP A 341 -0.22 0.79 -39.26
CA ASP A 341 0.07 0.54 -37.85
C ASP A 341 -1.14 -0.15 -37.21
N SER A 342 -0.96 -1.42 -36.86
CA SER A 342 -2.05 -2.22 -36.27
C SER A 342 -2.46 -1.74 -34.88
N GLU A 343 -1.59 -1.06 -34.14
CA GLU A 343 -1.92 -0.53 -32.80
C GLU A 343 -2.83 0.70 -32.89
N SER A 344 -2.88 1.35 -34.06
CA SER A 344 -3.76 2.49 -34.35
C SER A 344 -5.17 2.08 -34.84
N VAL A 345 -5.45 0.77 -34.98
CA VAL A 345 -6.73 0.26 -35.50
C VAL A 345 -7.39 -0.65 -34.46
N ILE A 346 -8.53 -0.20 -33.94
CA ILE A 346 -9.32 -0.92 -32.95
C ILE A 346 -10.58 -1.48 -33.61
N LYS A 347 -10.92 -2.75 -33.30
CA LYS A 347 -12.18 -3.37 -33.73
C LYS A 347 -13.15 -3.36 -32.55
N VAL A 348 -14.26 -2.65 -32.71
CA VAL A 348 -15.34 -2.57 -31.74
C VAL A 348 -16.46 -3.51 -32.19
N GLY A 349 -16.76 -4.54 -31.40
CA GLY A 349 -17.85 -5.48 -31.64
C GLY A 349 -19.23 -4.89 -31.40
N HIS A 350 -20.26 -5.63 -31.79
CA HIS A 350 -21.64 -5.19 -31.54
C HIS A 350 -21.94 -5.22 -30.04
N GLY A 351 -22.35 -4.08 -29.50
CA GLY A 351 -22.60 -3.95 -28.06
C GLY A 351 -21.31 -3.96 -27.23
N GLU A 352 -20.13 -3.83 -27.83
CA GLU A 352 -18.90 -3.61 -27.06
C GLU A 352 -18.66 -2.11 -26.89
N THR A 353 -18.11 -1.72 -25.74
CA THR A 353 -17.60 -0.38 -25.44
C THR A 353 -16.08 -0.49 -25.30
N VAL A 354 -15.34 0.40 -25.96
CA VAL A 354 -13.88 0.46 -25.82
C VAL A 354 -13.49 1.71 -25.06
N THR A 355 -12.66 1.55 -24.02
CA THR A 355 -12.05 2.65 -23.29
C THR A 355 -10.57 2.76 -23.63
N VAL A 356 -10.17 3.89 -24.21
CA VAL A 356 -8.74 4.22 -24.42
C VAL A 356 -8.30 5.18 -23.33
N ARG A 357 -7.29 4.78 -22.54
CA ARG A 357 -6.74 5.56 -21.44
C ARG A 357 -5.42 6.19 -21.84
N VAL A 358 -5.33 7.51 -21.70
CA VAL A 358 -4.18 8.33 -22.11
C VAL A 358 -3.72 9.19 -20.93
N PRO A 359 -2.64 8.81 -20.24
CA PRO A 359 -2.07 9.61 -19.16
C PRO A 359 -1.56 10.98 -19.65
N THR A 360 -1.71 12.00 -18.81
CA THR A 360 -1.10 13.32 -19.07
C THR A 360 0.42 13.23 -19.08
N HIS A 361 1.06 13.83 -20.08
CA HIS A 361 2.52 13.89 -20.15
C HIS A 361 3.06 15.06 -19.30
N ASN A 362 4.16 14.86 -18.57
CA ASN A 362 4.75 15.87 -17.67
C ASN A 362 5.08 17.22 -18.35
N GLU A 363 5.44 17.18 -19.63
CA GLU A 363 5.75 18.37 -20.44
C GLU A 363 4.60 18.78 -21.37
N GLY A 364 3.52 17.98 -21.41
CA GLY A 364 2.36 18.24 -22.24
C GLY A 364 1.46 19.32 -21.63
N LYS A 365 0.66 19.96 -22.49
CA LYS A 365 -0.35 20.96 -22.08
C LYS A 365 -1.74 20.68 -22.61
N TYR A 366 -1.84 19.81 -23.61
CA TYR A 366 -3.05 19.50 -24.34
C TYR A 366 -3.05 18.04 -24.77
N ILE A 367 -4.22 17.43 -24.84
CA ILE A 367 -4.46 16.21 -25.59
C ILE A 367 -5.06 16.59 -26.93
N PHE A 368 -4.68 15.84 -27.97
CA PHE A 368 -5.28 15.90 -29.29
C PHE A 368 -5.76 14.51 -29.66
N TRP A 369 -6.91 14.41 -30.31
CA TRP A 369 -7.46 13.16 -30.79
C TRP A 369 -7.96 13.33 -32.22
N GLU A 370 -7.85 12.25 -33.00
CA GLU A 370 -8.46 12.10 -34.31
C GLU A 370 -8.98 10.66 -34.44
N PHE A 371 -10.19 10.47 -34.97
CA PHE A 371 -10.76 9.16 -35.19
C PHE A 371 -11.70 9.12 -36.39
N ALA A 372 -11.85 7.92 -36.96
CA ALA A 372 -12.76 7.61 -38.04
C ALA A 372 -13.13 6.12 -38.00
N THR A 373 -14.32 5.78 -38.51
CA THR A 373 -14.81 4.41 -38.62
C THR A 373 -14.99 4.02 -40.08
N ASP A 374 -15.03 2.73 -40.40
CA ASP A 374 -15.13 2.30 -41.80
C ASP A 374 -16.51 2.55 -42.41
N TYR A 375 -17.59 2.13 -41.74
CA TYR A 375 -18.90 2.00 -42.36
C TYR A 375 -20.07 2.59 -41.55
N TYR A 376 -19.93 2.71 -40.23
CA TYR A 376 -21.02 3.10 -39.33
C TYR A 376 -20.60 4.21 -38.40
N ASP A 377 -21.55 5.00 -37.92
CA ASP A 377 -21.31 5.93 -36.83
C ASP A 377 -21.02 5.19 -35.52
N ILE A 378 -20.37 5.88 -34.58
CA ILE A 378 -20.00 5.31 -33.27
C ILE A 378 -20.21 6.35 -32.18
N GLY A 379 -20.45 5.89 -30.94
CA GLY A 379 -20.45 6.77 -29.77
C GLY A 379 -19.04 7.30 -29.52
N PHE A 380 -18.93 8.54 -29.07
CA PHE A 380 -17.65 9.05 -28.58
C PHE A 380 -17.88 10.00 -27.42
N GLY A 381 -17.30 9.66 -26.27
CA GLY A 381 -17.18 10.50 -25.09
C GLY A 381 -15.73 10.64 -24.64
N LEU A 382 -15.45 11.66 -23.84
CA LEU A 382 -14.13 11.90 -23.26
C LEU A 382 -14.29 12.34 -21.80
N TYR A 383 -13.59 11.63 -20.92
CA TYR A 383 -13.57 11.87 -19.49
C TYR A 383 -12.16 12.15 -19.01
N PHE A 384 -12.03 12.84 -17.87
CA PHE A 384 -10.76 13.09 -17.20
C PHE A 384 -10.81 12.56 -15.77
N GLU A 385 -9.92 11.62 -15.48
CA GLU A 385 -9.75 10.99 -14.17
C GLU A 385 -8.60 11.67 -13.42
N TRP A 386 -8.88 12.20 -12.24
CA TRP A 386 -7.88 12.83 -11.36
C TRP A 386 -7.05 11.77 -10.61
N SER A 387 -6.06 11.22 -11.31
CA SER A 387 -5.22 10.12 -10.81
C SER A 387 -3.76 10.26 -11.26
N GLU A 388 -2.81 9.84 -10.40
CA GLU A 388 -1.40 9.77 -10.78
C GLU A 388 -1.11 8.42 -11.46
N SER A 389 -0.83 8.46 -12.75
CA SER A 389 -0.38 7.26 -13.47
C SER A 389 1.09 6.98 -13.21
N ALA A 390 1.41 5.72 -12.90
CA ALA A 390 2.79 5.26 -12.75
C ALA A 390 3.59 5.25 -14.06
N SER A 391 2.90 5.36 -15.21
CA SER A 391 3.53 5.38 -16.55
C SER A 391 2.78 6.31 -17.51
N ASN A 392 3.47 6.78 -18.55
CA ASN A 392 2.87 7.53 -19.66
C ASN A 392 2.38 6.61 -20.80
N ALA A 393 2.26 5.31 -20.56
CA ALA A 393 1.83 4.35 -21.57
C ALA A 393 0.31 4.47 -21.80
N ILE A 394 -0.10 4.39 -23.06
CA ILE A 394 -1.52 4.34 -23.46
C ILE A 394 -2.02 2.91 -23.25
N SER A 395 -3.21 2.74 -22.66
CA SER A 395 -3.86 1.43 -22.53
C SER A 395 -5.23 1.42 -23.19
N VAL A 396 -5.65 0.25 -23.68
CA VAL A 396 -6.95 0.04 -24.31
C VAL A 396 -7.67 -1.08 -23.57
N HIS A 397 -8.89 -0.82 -23.13
CA HIS A 397 -9.76 -1.77 -22.45
C HIS A 397 -11.01 -1.99 -23.29
N VAL A 398 -11.42 -3.24 -23.47
CA VAL A 398 -12.63 -3.61 -24.22
C VAL A 398 -13.59 -4.23 -23.22
N SER A 399 -14.78 -3.66 -23.11
CA SER A 399 -15.86 -4.14 -22.26
C SER A 399 -17.04 -4.55 -23.16
N ASP A 400 -17.66 -5.69 -22.91
CA ASP A 400 -18.87 -6.11 -23.62
C ASP A 400 -20.09 -5.51 -22.88
N SER A 401 -20.71 -4.47 -23.44
CA SER A 401 -21.89 -3.79 -22.86
C SER A 401 -23.12 -4.69 -22.78
N SER A 402 -23.06 -5.94 -23.24
CA SER A 402 -24.09 -6.95 -22.94
C SER A 402 -24.01 -7.49 -21.49
N GLU A 403 -23.08 -6.99 -20.67
CA GLU A 403 -22.94 -7.36 -19.26
C GLU A 403 -23.65 -6.41 -18.27
N ASP A 404 -24.02 -5.17 -18.67
CA ASP A 404 -24.60 -4.16 -17.75
C ASP A 404 -26.09 -3.81 -17.97
N GLU A 405 -26.79 -4.39 -18.95
CA GLU A 405 -28.23 -4.13 -19.21
C GLU A 405 -29.17 -5.24 -18.70
N GLU A 406 -28.70 -6.11 -17.80
CA GLU A 406 -29.58 -6.87 -16.89
C GLU A 406 -29.40 -6.44 -15.43
N ASP A 407 -29.18 -5.14 -15.21
CA ASP A 407 -29.56 -4.52 -13.94
C ASP A 407 -31.09 -4.51 -13.88
N PHE A 408 -31.62 -5.54 -13.23
CA PHE A 408 -33.00 -5.57 -12.79
C PHE A 408 -33.19 -4.40 -11.84
N LYS A 409 -33.80 -3.33 -12.36
CA LYS A 409 -34.22 -2.18 -11.57
C LYS A 409 -34.96 -2.66 -10.33
N ASP A 410 -34.34 -2.38 -9.20
CA ASP A 410 -34.84 -2.56 -7.85
C ASP A 410 -35.96 -1.53 -7.63
N ASP A 411 -37.17 -1.85 -8.08
CA ASP A 411 -38.37 -1.08 -7.74
C ASP A 411 -38.87 -1.57 -6.37
N GLU A 412 -38.31 -1.02 -5.27
CA GLU A 412 -39.04 -0.61 -4.05
C GLU A 412 -38.07 -0.11 -2.96
N GLU A 413 -38.03 1.20 -2.68
CA GLU A 413 -38.62 1.85 -1.49
C GLU A 413 -38.05 3.29 -1.32
N GLY A 414 -38.93 4.25 -0.99
CA GLY A 414 -38.65 5.68 -1.02
C GLY A 414 -37.41 6.14 -0.24
N GLY A 415 -36.41 6.63 -0.97
CA GLY A 415 -35.29 7.42 -0.48
C GLY A 415 -34.84 8.40 -1.57
N ASP A 416 -34.59 9.65 -1.18
CA ASP A 416 -34.16 10.78 -2.00
C ASP A 416 -33.29 10.41 -3.25
N PRO A 417 -33.75 10.71 -4.49
CA PRO A 417 -33.08 10.29 -5.74
C PRO A 417 -31.74 11.00 -6.04
N GLU A 418 -31.22 11.85 -5.15
CA GLU A 418 -29.99 12.61 -5.39
C GLU A 418 -28.70 11.96 -4.83
N ARG A 419 -28.75 10.74 -4.28
CA ARG A 419 -27.56 10.07 -3.75
C ARG A 419 -27.15 8.86 -4.59
N GLY A 420 -26.45 9.15 -5.69
CA GLY A 420 -25.74 8.13 -6.48
C GLY A 420 -24.82 7.28 -5.61
N SER A 421 -24.66 6.02 -6.02
CA SER A 421 -23.70 5.06 -5.47
C SER A 421 -22.34 5.75 -5.31
N LYS A 422 -21.76 5.73 -4.12
CA LYS A 422 -20.44 6.31 -3.89
C LYS A 422 -19.42 5.50 -4.68
N ASN A 423 -19.01 6.02 -5.84
CA ASN A 423 -17.83 5.57 -6.54
C ASN A 423 -16.63 5.91 -5.64
N ASP A 424 -16.11 4.94 -4.88
CA ASP A 424 -14.85 5.05 -4.12
C ASP A 424 -13.60 5.11 -5.06
N GLY A 425 -13.80 5.51 -6.32
CA GLY A 425 -12.75 5.70 -7.33
C GLY A 425 -12.22 7.14 -7.37
N PRO A 426 -11.10 7.38 -8.06
CA PRO A 426 -10.60 8.73 -8.27
C PRO A 426 -11.66 9.62 -8.93
N PRO A 427 -11.75 10.93 -8.59
CA PRO A 427 -12.73 11.84 -9.17
C PRO A 427 -12.68 11.82 -10.71
N LEU A 428 -13.86 11.77 -11.34
CA LEU A 428 -14.02 11.70 -12.79
C LEU A 428 -14.84 12.88 -13.27
N ASP A 429 -14.33 13.61 -14.25
CA ASP A 429 -15.00 14.74 -14.88
C ASP A 429 -15.33 14.46 -16.35
N GLU A 430 -16.54 14.86 -16.77
CA GLU A 430 -16.97 14.80 -18.16
C GLU A 430 -16.39 15.96 -18.97
N VAL A 431 -15.54 15.65 -19.95
CA VAL A 431 -14.99 16.65 -20.88
C VAL A 431 -15.85 16.77 -22.12
N ILE A 432 -16.31 15.62 -22.65
CA ILE A 432 -17.22 15.51 -23.79
C ILE A 432 -18.23 14.41 -23.49
N ALA A 433 -19.50 14.77 -23.36
CA ALA A 433 -20.59 13.80 -23.27
C ALA A 433 -20.62 12.85 -24.48
N ILE A 434 -21.02 11.60 -24.24
CA ILE A 434 -21.16 10.59 -25.28
C ILE A 434 -22.27 10.97 -26.25
N TYR A 435 -21.90 11.16 -27.52
CA TYR A 435 -22.84 11.31 -28.62
C TYR A 435 -22.38 10.49 -29.82
N ARG A 436 -23.36 9.99 -30.60
CA ARG A 436 -23.07 9.32 -31.87
C ARG A 436 -22.49 10.30 -32.88
N ARG A 437 -21.40 9.93 -33.54
CA ARG A 437 -20.68 10.73 -34.53
C ARG A 437 -20.64 10.01 -35.86
N ASP A 438 -21.00 10.69 -36.94
CA ASP A 438 -20.93 10.20 -38.33
C ASP A 438 -19.48 10.13 -38.85
N CYS A 439 -18.56 9.61 -38.03
CA CYS A 439 -17.13 9.51 -38.29
C CYS A 439 -16.76 8.45 -39.35
N HIS A 440 -17.77 7.82 -39.98
CA HIS A 440 -17.63 7.05 -41.21
C HIS A 440 -17.62 7.94 -42.46
N GLN A 441 -18.07 9.20 -42.35
CA GLN A 441 -18.13 10.16 -43.45
C GLN A 441 -16.97 11.16 -43.44
N GLU A 442 -16.59 11.65 -42.25
CA GLU A 442 -15.49 12.60 -42.04
C GLU A 442 -14.61 12.17 -40.87
N VAL A 443 -13.36 12.65 -40.82
CA VAL A 443 -12.50 12.44 -39.65
C VAL A 443 -12.94 13.41 -38.56
N TYR A 444 -13.23 12.89 -37.38
CA TYR A 444 -13.49 13.71 -36.20
C TYR A 444 -12.19 13.97 -35.46
N ALA A 445 -12.00 15.22 -35.05
CA ALA A 445 -10.80 15.67 -34.39
C ALA A 445 -11.12 16.62 -33.25
N GLY A 446 -10.21 16.74 -32.29
CA GLY A 446 -10.35 17.72 -31.23
C GLY A 446 -9.13 17.88 -30.36
N CYS A 447 -9.21 18.85 -29.45
CA CYS A 447 -8.22 19.06 -28.42
C CYS A 447 -8.83 19.56 -27.11
N HIS A 448 -8.11 19.30 -26.02
CA HIS A 448 -8.48 19.76 -24.71
C HIS A 448 -7.23 20.11 -23.90
N LYS A 449 -7.30 21.24 -23.18
CA LYS A 449 -6.20 21.70 -22.32
C LYS A 449 -6.17 20.85 -21.06
N TYR A 450 -4.99 20.40 -20.63
CA TYR A 450 -4.86 19.64 -19.39
C TYR A 450 -5.38 20.46 -18.20
N PRO A 451 -6.41 19.98 -17.47
CA PRO A 451 -6.89 20.64 -16.27
C PRO A 451 -5.93 20.38 -15.09
N GLY A 452 -5.20 19.26 -15.13
CA GLY A 452 -4.16 18.91 -14.18
C GLY A 452 -3.43 17.62 -14.58
N ARG A 453 -2.79 16.97 -13.61
CA ARG A 453 -2.25 15.61 -13.80
C ARG A 453 -3.38 14.61 -13.62
N GLY A 454 -3.50 13.71 -14.58
CA GLY A 454 -4.60 12.75 -14.63
C GLY A 454 -4.49 11.82 -15.83
N VAL A 455 -5.59 11.12 -16.09
CA VAL A 455 -5.75 10.19 -17.21
C VAL A 455 -6.98 10.58 -18.00
N TYR A 456 -6.84 10.77 -19.31
CA TYR A 456 -7.99 10.87 -20.19
C TYR A 456 -8.51 9.48 -20.51
N SER A 457 -9.83 9.29 -20.42
CA SER A 457 -10.49 8.06 -20.83
C SER A 457 -11.47 8.40 -21.94
N SER A 458 -11.23 7.94 -23.17
CA SER A 458 -12.20 8.06 -24.25
C SER A 458 -13.04 6.79 -24.33
N GLU A 459 -14.36 6.95 -24.32
CA GLU A 459 -15.31 5.85 -24.46
C GLU A 459 -15.89 5.84 -25.88
N ILE A 460 -15.76 4.69 -26.55
CA ILE A 460 -16.04 4.48 -27.97
C ILE A 460 -17.06 3.34 -28.13
#